data_AF-A0A6G4PIL2-F1
#
_entry.id   AF-A0A6G4PIL2-F1
#
_cell.length_a   1.000
_cell.length_b   1.000
_cell.length_c   1.000
_cell.angle_alpha   90.00
_cell.angle_beta   90.00
_cell.angle_gamma   90.00
#
_symmetry.space_group_name_H-M   'P 1'
#
loop_
_entity.id
_entity.type
_entity.pdbx_description
1 polymer ?
#
loop_
_entity_poly.entity_id
_entity_poly.type
_entity_poly.pdbx_seq_one_letter_code
_entity_poly.pdbx_strand_id
1 'polypeptide(L)'
;MKTYAIITIILSTFLLTACNSEPSDKDIYNVFKSVVDRANASRKAFDSRVSEKDLLRIDYVKKVSCSEEANNVYNCIVDASISNNKQTKPIKLVKADGVWKEVQ
;
A
#
# COMPACT_ATOMS: atom_id res chain seq x y z
N MET A 1 36.31 -51.60 -8.19
CA MET A 1 35.05 -51.34 -7.48
C MET A 1 34.75 -49.86 -7.62
N LYS A 2 33.60 -49.49 -8.18
CA LYS A 2 33.26 -48.11 -8.55
C LYS A 2 32.81 -47.33 -7.30
N THR A 3 33.41 -46.18 -7.06
CA THR A 3 33.02 -45.25 -6.00
C THR A 3 31.70 -44.58 -6.38
N TYR A 4 30.65 -44.89 -5.61
CA TYR A 4 29.36 -44.21 -5.74
C TYR A 4 29.48 -42.82 -5.11
N ALA A 5 29.54 -41.80 -5.97
CA ALA A 5 29.38 -40.41 -5.56
C ALA A 5 27.93 -40.22 -5.09
N ILE A 6 27.74 -40.13 -3.77
CA ILE A 6 26.45 -39.80 -3.17
C ILE A 6 26.26 -38.29 -3.35
N ILE A 7 25.47 -37.93 -4.35
CA ILE A 7 25.08 -36.54 -4.64
C ILE A 7 23.97 -36.19 -3.64
N THR A 8 24.34 -35.55 -2.53
CA THR A 8 23.36 -34.93 -1.62
C THR A 8 22.76 -33.70 -2.28
N ILE A 9 21.59 -33.87 -2.89
CA ILE A 9 20.73 -32.77 -3.35
C ILE A 9 20.13 -32.13 -2.11
N ILE A 10 20.77 -31.08 -1.60
CA ILE A 10 20.18 -30.22 -0.59
C ILE A 10 19.14 -29.38 -1.33
N LEU A 11 17.91 -29.90 -1.39
CA LEU A 11 16.74 -29.16 -1.79
C LEU A 11 16.48 -28.13 -0.70
N SER A 12 17.11 -26.96 -0.81
CA SER A 12 16.74 -25.80 -0.03
C SER A 12 15.29 -25.49 -0.37
N THR A 13 14.38 -25.92 0.50
CA THR A 13 13.03 -25.41 0.52
C THR A 13 13.17 -23.90 0.60
N PHE A 14 12.88 -23.22 -0.51
CA PHE A 14 12.53 -21.82 -0.51
C PHE A 14 11.44 -21.68 0.56
N LEU A 15 11.84 -21.29 1.76
CA LEU A 15 10.92 -20.67 2.69
C LEU A 15 10.45 -19.45 1.90
N LEU A 16 9.24 -19.56 1.36
CA LEU A 16 8.42 -18.42 0.97
C LEU A 16 8.12 -17.66 2.26
N THR A 17 9.15 -17.12 2.93
CA THR A 17 8.96 -15.88 3.65
C THR A 17 8.52 -14.95 2.54
N ALA A 18 7.20 -14.76 2.41
CA ALA A 18 6.69 -13.63 1.68
C ALA A 18 7.47 -12.46 2.28
N CYS A 19 8.45 -11.95 1.55
CA CYS A 19 9.01 -10.63 1.80
C CYS A 19 7.84 -9.70 1.53
N ASN A 20 6.91 -9.62 2.48
CA ASN A 20 6.00 -8.52 2.60
C ASN A 20 6.88 -7.37 3.04
N SER A 21 7.65 -6.84 2.08
CA SER A 21 8.37 -5.61 2.29
C SER A 21 7.34 -4.57 2.69
N GLU A 22 7.73 -3.68 3.61
CA GLU A 22 6.91 -2.53 3.98
C GLU A 22 6.36 -1.80 2.75
N PRO A 23 5.18 -1.17 2.85
CA PRO A 23 4.60 -0.45 1.73
C PRO A 23 5.54 0.67 1.28
N SER A 24 5.74 0.77 -0.04
CA SER A 24 6.50 1.84 -0.67
C SER A 24 5.68 3.15 -0.75
N ASP A 25 6.31 4.29 -1.04
CA ASP A 25 5.60 5.54 -1.32
C ASP A 25 4.54 5.38 -2.42
N LYS A 26 4.84 4.59 -3.45
CA LYS A 26 3.91 4.30 -4.55
C LYS A 26 2.70 3.49 -4.08
N ASP A 27 2.93 2.53 -3.19
CA ASP A 27 1.85 1.72 -2.61
C ASP A 27 0.92 2.61 -1.79
N ILE A 28 1.48 3.47 -0.93
CA ILE A 28 0.72 4.41 -0.12
C ILE A 28 -0.02 5.40 -1.01
N TYR A 29 0.62 5.96 -2.04
CA TYR A 29 -0.04 6.83 -3.02
C TYR A 29 -1.26 6.15 -3.66
N ASN A 30 -1.15 4.87 -4.05
CA ASN A 30 -2.26 4.13 -4.65
C ASN A 30 -3.43 3.93 -3.67
N VAL A 31 -3.14 3.72 -2.37
CA VAL A 31 -4.19 3.68 -1.33
C VAL A 31 -4.95 5.01 -1.30
N PHE A 32 -4.24 6.14 -1.21
CA PHE A 32 -4.84 7.47 -1.23
C PHE A 32 -5.62 7.73 -2.52
N LYS A 33 -5.06 7.34 -3.67
CA LYS A 33 -5.70 7.47 -4.98
C LYS A 33 -7.05 6.74 -4.99
N SER A 34 -7.11 5.52 -4.46
CA SER A 34 -8.35 4.75 -4.41
C SER A 34 -9.45 5.44 -3.58
N VAL A 35 -9.09 6.11 -2.49
CA VAL A 35 -10.02 6.86 -1.63
C VAL A 35 -10.50 8.12 -2.35
N VAL A 36 -9.58 8.90 -2.94
CA VAL A 36 -9.88 10.11 -3.70
C VAL A 36 -10.77 9.79 -4.92
N ASP A 37 -10.45 8.74 -5.66
CA ASP A 37 -11.24 8.30 -6.83
C ASP A 37 -12.66 7.91 -6.40
N ARG A 38 -12.81 7.15 -5.31
CA ARG A 38 -14.13 6.78 -4.77
C ARG A 38 -14.93 8.00 -4.32
N ALA A 39 -14.30 8.92 -3.61
CA ALA A 39 -14.94 10.16 -3.17
C ALA A 39 -15.39 11.03 -4.36
N ASN A 40 -14.56 11.15 -5.38
CA ASN A 40 -14.88 11.89 -6.60
C ASN A 40 -15.99 11.21 -7.42
N ALA A 41 -15.97 9.88 -7.54
CA ALA A 41 -17.04 9.12 -8.17
C ALA A 41 -18.37 9.32 -7.43
N SER A 42 -18.35 9.26 -6.10
CA SER A 42 -19.54 9.52 -5.28
C SER A 42 -20.08 10.94 -5.47
N ARG A 43 -19.20 11.95 -5.57
CA ARG A 43 -19.61 13.34 -5.84
C ARG A 43 -20.30 13.47 -7.20
N LYS A 44 -19.72 12.90 -8.25
CA LYS A 44 -20.29 12.91 -9.61
C LYS A 44 -21.62 12.16 -9.69
N ALA A 45 -21.75 11.06 -8.94
CA ALA A 45 -23.00 10.30 -8.88
C ALA A 45 -24.11 11.08 -8.16
N PHE A 46 -23.76 11.91 -7.18
CA PHE A 46 -24.72 12.75 -6.45
C PHE A 46 -25.12 14.02 -7.22
N ASP A 47 -24.17 14.72 -7.84
CA ASP A 47 -24.42 15.87 -8.71
C ASP A 47 -23.57 15.79 -9.98
N SER A 48 -24.24 15.55 -11.11
CA SER A 48 -23.60 15.42 -12.42
C SER A 48 -23.03 16.73 -12.97
N ARG A 49 -23.34 17.87 -12.34
CA ARG A 49 -22.81 19.20 -12.72
C ARG A 49 -21.47 19.50 -12.06
N VAL A 50 -21.00 18.65 -11.15
CA VAL A 50 -19.66 18.79 -10.53
C VAL A 50 -18.61 18.81 -11.64
N SER A 51 -17.90 19.93 -11.74
CA SER A 51 -16.85 20.11 -12.73
C SER A 51 -15.54 19.49 -12.25
N GLU A 52 -14.62 19.20 -13.16
CA GLU A 52 -13.35 18.56 -12.81
C GLU A 52 -12.50 19.39 -11.83
N LYS A 53 -12.68 20.71 -11.81
CA LYS A 53 -11.96 21.62 -10.91
C LYS A 53 -12.38 21.46 -9.45
N ASP A 54 -13.59 20.96 -9.21
CA ASP A 54 -14.20 20.81 -7.89
C ASP A 54 -13.95 19.40 -7.29
N LEU A 55 -13.28 18.54 -8.05
CA LEU A 55 -12.87 17.22 -7.62
C LEU A 55 -11.64 17.30 -6.70
N LEU A 56 -11.57 16.34 -5.78
CA LEU A 56 -10.41 16.14 -4.94
C LEU A 56 -9.21 15.74 -5.79
N ARG A 57 -8.03 16.27 -5.46
CA ARG A 57 -6.77 15.98 -6.15
C ARG A 57 -5.69 15.71 -5.13
N ILE A 58 -4.85 14.70 -5.40
CA ILE A 58 -3.68 14.44 -4.57
C ILE A 58 -2.58 15.39 -5.04
N ASP A 59 -2.13 16.29 -4.16
CA ASP A 59 -0.99 17.16 -4.46
C ASP A 59 0.32 16.42 -4.20
N TYR A 60 0.39 15.69 -3.07
CA TYR A 60 1.48 14.78 -2.77
C TYR A 60 1.06 13.74 -1.72
N VAL A 61 1.80 12.63 -1.68
CA VAL A 61 1.77 11.63 -0.60
C VAL A 61 3.21 11.22 -0.36
N LYS A 62 3.64 11.26 0.90
CA LYS A 62 5.00 10.94 1.31
C LYS A 62 4.97 10.03 2.53
N LYS A 63 5.65 8.91 2.43
CA LYS A 63 5.99 8.06 3.56
C LYS A 63 6.99 8.80 4.46
N VAL A 64 6.64 8.98 5.73
CA VAL A 64 7.57 9.49 6.74
C VAL A 64 8.27 8.32 7.43
N SER A 65 7.49 7.33 7.85
CA SER A 65 7.99 6.08 8.44
C SER A 65 6.93 4.99 8.32
N CYS A 66 7.35 3.73 8.38
CA CYS A 66 6.46 2.60 8.57
C CYS A 66 7.09 1.62 9.56
N SER A 67 6.26 0.98 10.37
CA SER A 67 6.66 -0.12 11.25
C SER A 67 5.63 -1.23 11.14
N GLU A 68 6.11 -2.47 11.09
CA GLU A 68 5.26 -3.64 11.14
C GLU A 68 4.67 -3.82 12.55
N GLU A 69 3.36 -4.04 12.62
CA GLU A 69 2.61 -4.51 13.79
C GLU A 69 2.36 -6.02 13.66
N ALA A 70 1.38 -6.58 14.38
CA ALA A 70 1.01 -7.99 14.22
C ALA A 70 0.32 -8.27 12.87
N ASN A 71 0.41 -9.51 12.40
CA ASN A 71 -0.36 -10.03 11.25
C ASN A 71 -0.11 -9.29 9.91
N ASN A 72 1.13 -8.85 9.64
CA ASN A 72 1.50 -8.09 8.43
C ASN A 72 0.74 -6.76 8.28
N VAL A 73 0.26 -6.18 9.38
CA VAL A 73 -0.29 -4.82 9.40
C VAL A 73 0.86 -3.85 9.59
N TYR A 74 0.97 -2.84 8.74
CA TYR A 74 1.99 -1.80 8.84
C TYR A 74 1.35 -0.50 9.31
N ASN A 75 1.88 0.06 10.39
CA ASN A 75 1.53 1.40 10.84
C ASN A 75 2.50 2.40 10.20
N CYS A 76 1.97 3.24 9.32
CA CYS A 76 2.74 4.18 8.52
C CYS A 76 2.36 5.61 8.88
N ILE A 77 3.35 6.42 9.25
CA ILE A 77 3.18 7.87 9.34
C ILE A 77 3.29 8.43 7.91
N VAL A 78 2.22 9.05 7.44
CA VAL A 78 2.13 9.58 6.09
C VAL A 78 1.86 11.08 6.14
N ASP A 79 2.68 11.84 5.42
CA ASP A 79 2.45 13.25 5.13
C ASP A 79 1.82 13.36 3.74
N ALA A 80 0.61 13.90 3.66
CA ALA A 80 -0.14 13.99 2.42
C ALA A 80 -0.87 15.33 2.31
N SER A 81 -1.07 15.76 1.06
CA SER A 81 -1.92 16.91 0.73
C SER A 81 -2.95 16.50 -0.31
N ILE A 82 -4.22 16.75 0.00
CA ILE A 82 -5.33 16.56 -0.92
C ILE A 82 -6.03 17.91 -1.10
N SER A 83 -6.01 18.45 -2.32
CA SER A 83 -6.62 19.74 -2.66
C SER A 83 -6.18 20.86 -1.71
N ASN A 84 -4.87 20.96 -1.45
CA ASN A 84 -4.21 21.87 -0.52
C ASN A 84 -4.51 21.64 0.97
N ASN A 85 -5.24 20.58 1.33
CA ASN A 85 -5.41 20.17 2.72
C ASN A 85 -4.27 19.23 3.12
N LYS A 86 -3.29 19.78 3.84
CA LYS A 86 -2.11 19.06 4.32
C LYS A 86 -2.38 18.40 5.66
N GLN A 87 -2.04 17.12 5.78
CA GLN A 87 -2.11 16.38 7.04
C GLN A 87 -0.97 15.38 7.13
N THR A 88 -0.41 15.25 8.32
CA THR A 88 0.49 14.16 8.68
C THR A 88 -0.19 13.29 9.72
N LYS A 89 -0.47 12.04 9.39
CA LYS A 89 -1.21 11.12 10.26
C LYS A 89 -0.70 9.68 10.14
N PRO A 90 -0.82 8.88 11.21
CA PRO A 90 -0.64 7.45 11.13
C PRO A 90 -1.81 6.82 10.37
N ILE A 91 -1.51 5.84 9.52
CA ILE A 91 -2.49 4.96 8.86
C ILE A 91 -2.04 3.51 9.01
N LYS A 92 -2.98 2.58 9.12
CA LYS A 92 -2.66 1.16 9.15
C LYS A 92 -2.94 0.55 7.79
N LEU A 93 -1.96 -0.20 7.26
CA LEU A 93 -2.01 -0.78 5.94
C LEU A 93 -1.80 -2.29 6.01
N VAL A 94 -2.61 -3.04 5.26
CA VAL A 94 -2.42 -4.49 5.07
C VAL A 94 -2.37 -4.80 3.58
N LYS A 95 -1.53 -5.76 3.20
CA LYS A 95 -1.49 -6.25 1.82
C LYS A 95 -2.42 -7.44 1.68
N ALA A 96 -3.49 -7.28 0.90
CA ALA A 96 -4.46 -8.33 0.58
C ALA A 96 -4.52 -8.53 -0.93
N ASP A 97 -4.34 -9.77 -1.40
CA ASP A 97 -4.34 -10.12 -2.82
C ASP A 97 -3.33 -9.31 -3.66
N GLY A 98 -2.18 -9.01 -3.06
CA GLY A 98 -1.13 -8.20 -3.70
C GLY A 98 -1.37 -6.69 -3.68
N VAL A 99 -2.51 -6.22 -3.17
CA VAL A 99 -2.90 -4.80 -3.11
C VAL A 99 -2.91 -4.30 -1.67
N TRP A 100 -2.29 -3.15 -1.44
CA TRP A 100 -2.34 -2.48 -0.13
C TRP A 100 -3.69 -1.82 0.11
N LYS A 101 -4.21 -1.96 1.32
CA LYS A 101 -5.49 -1.40 1.75
C LYS A 101 -5.33 -0.79 3.14
N GLU A 102 -6.01 0.34 3.36
CA GLU A 102 -6.15 0.91 4.70
C GLU A 102 -7.07 0.02 5.56
N VAL A 103 -6.68 -0.19 6.81
CA VAL A 103 -7.49 -0.84 7.84
C VAL A 103 -7.68 0.13 8.99
N GLN A 104 -8.89 0.16 9.56
CA GLN A 104 -9.22 1.00 10.72
C GLN A 104 -8.94 0.27 12.03
#